data_AF-A0A8T5PGK7-F1
#
_entry.id   AF-A0A8T5PGK7-F1
#
_cell.length_a   1.000
_cell.length_b   1.000
_cell.length_c   1.000
_cell.angle_alpha   90.00
_cell.angle_beta   90.00
_cell.angle_gamma   90.00
#
_symmetry.space_group_name_H-M   'P 1'
#
loop_
_entity.id
_entity.type
_entity.pdbx_description
1 polymer ?
#
loop_
_entity_poly.entity_id
_entity_poly.type
_entity_poly.pdbx_seq_one_letter_code
_entity_poly.pdbx_strand_id
1 'polypeptide(L)'
;MKIVKKAYLASFPIGHIALDESGSLILFKDFRIDKNEVLEELKKMGYEIIENDFSKSIGRKKIRRIAIMSGAVKDDKEFNKILIEFGIKFSESRMKIEREKVIIRAYDILKTIEKFYQPLKERFKELCWLYSPTTKLSDEKLENILNKIKNSKFEEEFGIKILDKDKKILKELGDFVYLSKNIKNEIEEYTKEEIKQIAPNLSYIAGEDIALMLLSYAGSLKNLAKMSASTIQLLGSEKALFRHLKNRERVKPPKHGLIYNSPYIKNSPKEYRGKIARILASKIALAVKIDFYSQRDERERLKKELEEEISKVMKNE
;
A
#
# COMPACT_ATOMS: atom_id res chain seq x y z
N MET A 1 -43.29 -36.73 25.28
CA MET A 1 -42.23 -35.94 24.62
C MET A 1 -42.83 -34.60 24.21
N LYS A 2 -42.38 -33.47 24.77
CA LYS A 2 -42.76 -32.15 24.24
C LYS A 2 -42.07 -32.01 22.87
N ILE A 3 -42.85 -31.90 21.80
CA ILE A 3 -42.32 -31.59 20.46
C ILE A 3 -41.77 -30.16 20.54
N VAL A 4 -40.46 -30.02 20.61
CA VAL A 4 -39.79 -28.72 20.60
C VAL A 4 -39.86 -28.20 19.17
N LYS A 5 -40.55 -27.08 18.96
CA LYS A 5 -40.67 -26.48 17.62
C LYS A 5 -39.34 -25.82 17.27
N LYS A 6 -38.81 -26.06 16.07
CA LYS A 6 -37.56 -25.44 15.60
C LYS A 6 -37.84 -24.19 14.78
N ALA A 7 -37.07 -23.15 15.03
CA ALA A 7 -37.06 -21.90 14.27
C ALA A 7 -35.68 -21.71 13.61
N TYR A 8 -35.68 -21.60 12.29
CA TYR A 8 -34.51 -21.38 11.46
C TYR A 8 -34.31 -19.89 11.24
N LEU A 9 -33.36 -19.30 11.94
CA LEU A 9 -33.08 -17.86 11.88
C LEU A 9 -32.03 -17.57 10.79
N ALA A 10 -32.28 -16.54 9.99
CA ALA A 10 -31.34 -15.98 9.04
C ALA A 10 -31.39 -14.46 9.09
N SER A 11 -30.21 -13.82 9.08
CA SER A 11 -30.08 -12.36 9.05
C SER A 11 -29.74 -11.91 7.64
N PHE A 12 -30.47 -10.90 7.17
CA PHE A 12 -30.33 -10.33 5.84
C PHE A 12 -30.21 -8.81 5.92
N PRO A 13 -29.72 -8.15 4.86
CA PRO A 13 -29.67 -6.69 4.75
C PRO A 13 -30.96 -5.94 5.15
N ILE A 14 -32.10 -6.57 4.92
CA ILE A 14 -33.43 -5.98 5.15
C ILE A 14 -34.02 -6.33 6.53
N GLY A 15 -33.40 -7.27 7.26
CA GLY A 15 -33.90 -7.72 8.56
C GLY A 15 -33.60 -9.17 8.92
N HIS A 16 -34.12 -9.59 10.06
CA HIS A 16 -34.03 -10.94 10.61
C HIS A 16 -35.29 -11.73 10.27
N ILE A 17 -35.13 -12.92 9.69
CA ILE A 17 -36.21 -13.83 9.29
C ILE A 17 -36.09 -15.13 10.08
N ALA A 18 -37.16 -15.54 10.75
CA ALA A 18 -37.30 -16.85 11.34
C ALA A 18 -38.32 -17.68 10.55
N LEU A 19 -37.92 -18.89 10.15
CA LEU A 19 -38.75 -19.85 9.41
C LEU A 19 -38.96 -21.14 10.21
N ASP A 20 -40.06 -21.85 9.98
CA ASP A 20 -40.25 -23.20 10.51
C ASP A 20 -39.56 -24.27 9.62
N GLU A 21 -39.68 -25.54 10.01
CA GLU A 21 -39.15 -26.68 9.24
C GLU A 21 -39.73 -26.79 7.80
N SER A 22 -40.94 -26.25 7.56
CA SER A 22 -41.58 -26.22 6.24
C SER A 22 -41.14 -25.02 5.38
N GLY A 23 -40.37 -24.09 5.96
CA GLY A 23 -39.98 -22.85 5.31
C GLY A 23 -41.09 -21.79 5.27
N SER A 24 -42.07 -21.88 6.18
CA SER A 24 -43.10 -20.87 6.42
C SER A 24 -42.60 -19.81 7.41
N LEU A 25 -43.08 -18.58 7.25
CA LEU A 25 -42.63 -17.45 8.08
C LEU A 25 -43.18 -17.58 9.50
N ILE A 26 -42.28 -17.60 10.49
CA ILE A 26 -42.63 -17.48 11.92
C ILE A 26 -42.59 -16.01 12.32
N LEU A 27 -41.49 -15.32 12.00
CA LEU A 27 -41.24 -13.95 12.44
C LEU A 27 -40.36 -13.22 11.42
N PHE A 28 -40.67 -11.95 11.18
CA PHE A 28 -39.81 -11.02 10.48
C PHE A 28 -39.61 -9.77 11.35
N LYS A 29 -38.36 -9.32 11.48
CA LYS A 29 -38.00 -8.06 12.14
C LYS A 29 -37.07 -7.26 11.23
N ASP A 30 -37.30 -5.97 11.15
CA ASP A 30 -36.51 -5.02 10.35
C ASP A 30 -35.02 -5.02 10.79
N PHE A 31 -34.10 -4.66 9.89
CA PHE A 31 -32.66 -4.60 10.15
C PHE A 31 -32.25 -3.62 11.26
N ARG A 32 -33.13 -2.69 11.63
CA ARG A 32 -32.94 -1.75 12.75
C ARG A 32 -33.07 -2.40 14.12
N ILE A 33 -33.71 -3.57 14.20
CA ILE A 33 -33.88 -4.32 15.45
C ILE A 33 -32.65 -5.21 15.66
N ASP A 34 -32.08 -5.17 16.87
CA ASP A 34 -30.92 -6.00 17.20
C ASP A 34 -31.29 -7.48 17.09
N LYS A 35 -30.42 -8.28 16.47
CA LYS A 35 -30.56 -9.73 16.33
C LYS A 35 -30.87 -10.41 17.67
N ASN A 36 -30.29 -9.91 18.77
CA ASN A 36 -30.48 -10.46 20.11
C ASN A 36 -31.92 -10.30 20.62
N GLU A 37 -32.60 -9.20 20.28
CA GLU A 37 -34.02 -9.01 20.62
C GLU A 37 -34.89 -10.05 19.89
N VAL A 38 -34.56 -10.36 18.64
CA VAL A 38 -35.26 -11.39 17.85
C VAL A 38 -35.06 -12.79 18.43
N LEU A 39 -33.85 -13.08 18.94
CA LEU A 39 -33.54 -14.34 19.61
C LEU A 39 -34.34 -14.52 20.91
N GLU A 40 -34.54 -13.46 21.69
CA GLU A 40 -35.34 -13.50 22.92
C GLU A 40 -36.83 -13.71 22.65
N GLU A 41 -37.38 -13.07 21.62
CA GLU A 41 -38.78 -13.21 21.21
C GLU A 41 -39.08 -14.66 20.77
N LEU A 42 -38.20 -15.27 19.98
CA LEU A 42 -38.34 -16.66 19.55
C LEU A 42 -38.25 -17.67 20.71
N LYS A 43 -37.39 -17.42 21.70
CA LYS A 43 -37.31 -18.22 22.92
C LYS A 43 -38.60 -18.12 23.75
N LYS A 44 -39.17 -16.91 23.90
CA LYS A 44 -40.45 -16.68 24.59
C LYS A 44 -41.62 -17.39 23.91
N MET A 45 -41.58 -17.52 22.57
CA MET A 45 -42.56 -18.28 21.79
C MET A 45 -42.37 -19.81 21.87
N GLY A 46 -41.35 -20.31 22.57
CA GLY A 46 -41.10 -21.73 22.79
C GLY A 46 -40.37 -22.43 21.64
N TYR A 47 -39.66 -21.70 20.78
CA TYR A 47 -38.88 -22.27 19.69
C TYR A 47 -37.41 -22.52 20.08
N GLU A 48 -36.86 -23.62 19.57
CA GLU A 48 -35.42 -23.88 19.54
C GLU A 48 -34.81 -23.27 18.27
N ILE A 49 -33.80 -22.42 18.41
CA ILE A 49 -33.28 -21.59 17.33
C ILE A 49 -32.08 -22.27 16.66
N ILE A 50 -32.14 -22.40 15.33
CA ILE A 50 -31.09 -23.04 14.52
C ILE A 50 -30.61 -22.06 13.46
N GLU A 51 -29.31 -21.75 13.48
CA GLU A 51 -28.64 -20.96 12.44
C GLU A 51 -27.82 -21.88 11.55
N ASN A 52 -28.33 -22.20 10.35
CA ASN A 52 -27.67 -23.08 9.40
C ASN A 52 -27.78 -22.54 7.96
N ASP A 53 -27.10 -23.18 7.01
CA ASP A 53 -27.14 -22.73 5.61
C ASP A 53 -28.49 -22.99 4.91
N PHE A 54 -29.33 -23.87 5.48
CA PHE A 54 -30.70 -24.11 5.04
C PHE A 54 -31.59 -22.88 5.22
N SER A 55 -31.52 -22.21 6.38
CA SER A 55 -32.25 -20.96 6.66
C SER A 55 -31.84 -19.82 5.71
N LYS A 56 -30.54 -19.73 5.39
CA LYS A 56 -30.01 -18.76 4.41
C LYS A 56 -30.49 -19.07 2.98
N SER A 57 -30.53 -20.34 2.58
CA SER A 57 -30.95 -20.79 1.24
C SER A 57 -32.42 -20.46 0.95
N ILE A 58 -33.32 -20.86 1.85
CA ILE A 58 -34.77 -20.61 1.70
C ILE A 58 -35.07 -19.12 1.84
N GLY A 59 -34.43 -18.46 2.81
CA GLY A 59 -34.52 -17.02 2.98
C GLY A 59 -34.13 -16.27 1.71
N ARG A 60 -32.97 -16.54 1.08
CA ARG A 60 -32.57 -15.85 -0.17
C ARG A 60 -33.60 -15.97 -1.30
N LYS A 61 -34.25 -17.13 -1.46
CA LYS A 61 -35.24 -17.34 -2.52
C LYS A 61 -36.57 -16.63 -2.26
N LYS A 62 -36.98 -16.52 -0.99
CA LYS A 62 -38.31 -16.01 -0.61
C LYS A 62 -38.29 -14.63 0.04
N ILE A 63 -37.11 -14.07 0.35
CA ILE A 63 -36.98 -12.86 1.18
C ILE A 63 -37.76 -11.67 0.67
N ARG A 64 -37.72 -11.44 -0.65
CA ARG A 64 -38.47 -10.35 -1.29
C ARG A 64 -39.97 -10.50 -1.06
N ARG A 65 -40.49 -11.70 -1.31
CA ARG A 65 -41.90 -12.03 -1.09
C ARG A 65 -42.29 -11.95 0.39
N ILE A 66 -41.43 -12.45 1.28
CA ILE A 66 -41.62 -12.42 2.73
C ILE A 66 -41.67 -10.97 3.25
N ALA A 67 -40.76 -10.11 2.78
CA ALA A 67 -40.69 -8.71 3.20
C ALA A 67 -41.92 -7.89 2.78
N ILE A 68 -42.46 -8.17 1.59
CA ILE A 68 -43.71 -7.55 1.12
C ILE A 68 -44.90 -8.10 1.91
N MET A 69 -44.98 -9.43 2.09
CA MET A 69 -46.09 -10.08 2.81
C MET A 69 -46.13 -9.71 4.31
N SER A 70 -44.98 -9.46 4.93
CA SER A 70 -44.90 -9.04 6.32
C SER A 70 -45.20 -7.55 6.54
N GLY A 71 -45.39 -6.78 5.45
CA GLY A 71 -45.60 -5.33 5.50
C GLY A 71 -44.34 -4.53 5.84
N ALA A 72 -43.16 -5.16 5.82
CA ALA A 72 -41.89 -4.50 6.06
C ALA A 72 -41.49 -3.52 4.96
N VAL A 73 -41.94 -3.80 3.74
CA VAL A 73 -41.78 -2.97 2.55
C VAL A 73 -43.09 -2.95 1.77
N LYS A 74 -43.45 -1.81 1.18
CA LYS A 74 -44.70 -1.64 0.43
C LYS A 74 -44.67 -2.35 -0.91
N ASP A 75 -43.54 -2.28 -1.59
CA ASP A 75 -43.36 -2.83 -2.93
C ASP A 75 -41.90 -3.23 -3.21
N ASP A 76 -41.69 -3.77 -4.41
CA ASP A 76 -40.37 -4.18 -4.88
C ASP A 76 -39.38 -3.02 -5.05
N LYS A 77 -39.87 -1.79 -5.28
CA LYS A 77 -39.03 -0.61 -5.43
C LYS A 77 -38.46 -0.18 -4.07
N GLU A 78 -39.29 -0.17 -3.03
CA GLU A 78 -38.87 0.12 -1.67
C GLU A 78 -37.87 -0.93 -1.15
N PHE A 79 -38.12 -2.22 -1.43
CA PHE A 79 -37.17 -3.29 -1.11
C PHE A 79 -35.78 -3.06 -1.75
N ASN A 80 -35.74 -2.72 -3.03
CA ASN A 80 -34.49 -2.43 -3.73
C ASN A 80 -33.79 -1.20 -3.16
N LYS A 81 -34.55 -0.16 -2.79
CA LYS A 81 -34.01 1.05 -2.18
C LYS A 81 -33.31 0.75 -0.85
N ILE A 82 -33.93 -0.05 0.02
CA ILE A 82 -33.35 -0.47 1.30
C ILE A 82 -32.10 -1.32 1.06
N LEU A 83 -32.12 -2.24 0.09
CA LEU A 83 -30.94 -3.04 -0.24
C LEU A 83 -29.75 -2.21 -0.72
N ILE A 84 -30.00 -1.21 -1.56
CA ILE A 84 -28.97 -0.28 -2.04
C ILE A 84 -28.43 0.53 -0.86
N GLU A 85 -29.31 1.08 -0.02
CA GLU A 85 -28.91 1.87 1.14
C GLU A 85 -28.10 1.04 2.15
N PHE A 86 -28.52 -0.19 2.43
CA PHE A 86 -27.74 -1.15 3.22
C PHE A 86 -26.39 -1.42 2.54
N GLY A 87 -26.37 -1.66 1.23
CA GLY A 87 -25.15 -1.94 0.49
C GLY A 87 -24.15 -0.78 0.57
N ILE A 88 -24.62 0.47 0.51
CA ILE A 88 -23.81 1.67 0.68
C ILE A 88 -23.27 1.73 2.12
N LYS A 89 -24.15 1.69 3.13
CA LYS A 89 -23.75 1.75 4.55
C LYS A 89 -22.81 0.61 4.95
N PHE A 90 -23.06 -0.59 4.43
CA PHE A 90 -22.22 -1.76 4.65
C PHE A 90 -20.84 -1.59 4.01
N SER A 91 -20.80 -1.07 2.77
CA SER A 91 -19.55 -0.71 2.10
C SER A 91 -18.77 0.34 2.90
N GLU A 92 -19.43 1.43 3.29
CA GLU A 92 -18.85 2.51 4.10
C GLU A 92 -18.27 1.98 5.42
N SER A 93 -18.99 1.10 6.12
CA SER A 93 -18.53 0.51 7.38
C SER A 93 -17.26 -0.37 7.22
N ARG A 94 -17.04 -0.91 6.01
CA ARG A 94 -15.88 -1.73 5.67
C ARG A 94 -14.75 -0.95 5.02
N MET A 95 -15.03 0.23 4.48
CA MET A 95 -14.04 1.13 3.88
C MET A 95 -13.23 1.82 5.00
N LYS A 96 -12.41 1.06 5.72
CA LYS A 96 -11.35 1.62 6.56
C LYS A 96 -10.12 1.83 5.69
N ILE A 97 -9.84 3.08 5.34
CA ILE A 97 -8.58 3.44 4.68
C ILE A 97 -7.50 3.45 5.76
N GLU A 98 -6.60 2.47 5.71
CA GLU A 98 -5.48 2.38 6.63
C GLU A 98 -4.42 3.44 6.29
N ARG A 99 -3.73 3.96 7.32
CA ARG A 99 -2.66 4.97 7.17
C ARG A 99 -1.57 4.54 6.19
N GLU A 100 -1.26 3.24 6.11
CA GLU A 100 -0.31 2.67 5.14
C GLU A 100 -0.62 3.05 3.69
N LYS A 101 -1.90 3.18 3.31
CA LYS A 101 -2.30 3.54 1.95
C LYS A 101 -1.90 4.97 1.59
N VAL A 102 -1.98 5.89 2.56
CA VAL A 102 -1.56 7.29 2.38
C VAL A 102 -0.07 7.34 2.10
N ILE A 103 0.73 6.58 2.86
CA ILE A 103 2.19 6.55 2.73
C ILE A 103 2.62 5.92 1.40
N ILE A 104 1.98 4.83 0.98
CA ILE A 104 2.22 4.24 -0.35
C ILE A 104 1.97 5.29 -1.45
N ARG A 105 0.87 6.05 -1.36
CA ARG A 105 0.56 7.08 -2.36
C ARG A 105 1.50 8.27 -2.30
N ALA A 106 1.88 8.74 -1.12
CA ALA A 106 2.89 9.78 -0.95
C ALA A 106 4.23 9.34 -1.58
N TYR A 107 4.63 8.10 -1.37
CA TYR A 107 5.84 7.54 -1.97
C TYR A 107 5.76 7.39 -3.50
N ASP A 108 4.62 6.94 -4.04
CA ASP A 108 4.42 6.86 -5.49
C ASP A 108 4.51 8.27 -6.14
N ILE A 109 3.97 9.29 -5.47
CA ILE A 109 4.08 10.70 -5.87
C ILE A 109 5.53 11.16 -5.81
N LEU A 110 6.25 10.87 -4.72
CA LEU A 110 7.69 11.16 -4.60
C LEU A 110 8.47 10.58 -5.79
N LYS A 111 8.22 9.32 -6.16
CA LYS A 111 8.87 8.69 -7.32
C LYS A 111 8.48 9.33 -8.66
N THR A 112 7.30 9.90 -8.75
CA THR A 112 6.87 10.66 -9.93
C THR A 112 7.61 12.01 -9.99
N ILE A 113 7.70 12.71 -8.86
CA ILE A 113 8.45 13.97 -8.75
C ILE A 113 9.93 13.73 -9.08
N GLU A 114 10.57 12.70 -8.53
CA GLU A 114 11.99 12.39 -8.79
C GLU A 114 12.28 12.15 -10.28
N LYS A 115 11.38 11.45 -10.99
CA LYS A 115 11.52 11.19 -12.43
C LYS A 115 11.43 12.46 -13.28
N PHE A 116 10.70 13.47 -12.82
CA PHE A 116 10.54 14.74 -13.51
C PHE A 116 11.59 15.77 -13.10
N TYR A 117 11.88 15.86 -11.80
CA TYR A 117 12.78 16.84 -11.20
C TYR A 117 14.20 16.71 -11.74
N GLN A 118 14.76 15.50 -11.86
CA GLN A 118 16.15 15.35 -12.31
C GLN A 118 16.34 15.84 -13.75
N PRO A 119 15.55 15.40 -14.75
CA PRO A 119 15.63 15.97 -16.11
C PRO A 119 15.39 17.48 -16.15
N LEU A 120 14.42 17.98 -15.38
CA LEU A 120 14.12 19.41 -15.33
C LEU A 120 15.31 20.22 -14.79
N LYS A 121 15.89 19.77 -13.68
CA LYS A 121 17.06 20.38 -13.04
C LYS A 121 18.25 20.45 -13.99
N GLU A 122 18.55 19.36 -14.68
CA GLU A 122 19.68 19.32 -15.62
C GLU A 122 19.45 20.25 -16.82
N ARG A 123 18.24 20.25 -17.40
CA ARG A 123 17.88 21.21 -18.47
C ARG A 123 17.92 22.67 -18.01
N PHE A 124 17.50 22.94 -16.77
CA PHE A 124 17.60 24.27 -16.20
C PHE A 124 19.06 24.72 -16.02
N LYS A 125 19.95 23.81 -15.60
CA LYS A 125 21.39 24.07 -15.54
C LYS A 125 21.97 24.36 -16.93
N GLU A 126 21.62 23.56 -17.93
CA GLU A 126 22.03 23.79 -19.33
C GLU A 126 21.60 25.19 -19.81
N LEU A 127 20.35 25.58 -19.54
CA LEU A 127 19.86 26.91 -19.87
C LEU A 127 20.66 28.01 -19.15
N CYS A 128 20.94 27.85 -17.86
CA CYS A 128 21.77 28.80 -17.11
C CYS A 128 23.21 28.87 -17.63
N TRP A 129 23.76 27.75 -18.10
CA TRP A 129 25.10 27.67 -18.66
C TRP A 129 25.23 28.49 -19.96
N LEU A 130 24.21 28.50 -20.83
CA LEU A 130 24.22 29.30 -22.07
C LEU A 130 24.37 30.81 -21.80
N TYR A 131 23.84 31.28 -20.68
CA TYR A 131 23.99 32.68 -20.26
C TYR A 131 25.28 32.92 -19.43
N SER A 132 25.93 31.87 -18.91
CA SER A 132 27.14 31.97 -18.09
C SER A 132 28.06 30.75 -18.22
N PRO A 133 28.83 30.63 -19.31
CA PRO A 133 29.55 29.38 -19.64
C PRO A 133 30.72 29.02 -18.73
N THR A 134 31.13 29.90 -17.81
CA THR A 134 32.31 29.74 -16.93
C THR A 134 31.95 29.33 -15.49
N THR A 135 30.66 29.37 -15.12
CA THR A 135 30.24 29.01 -13.75
C THR A 135 30.23 27.49 -13.62
N LYS A 136 31.06 26.91 -12.72
CA LYS A 136 30.92 25.49 -12.32
C LYS A 136 29.55 25.28 -11.64
N LEU A 137 28.60 24.70 -12.38
CA LEU A 137 27.23 24.44 -11.95
C LEU A 137 27.16 23.13 -11.13
N SER A 138 27.64 23.15 -9.89
CA SER A 138 27.45 22.04 -8.95
C SER A 138 26.10 22.09 -8.22
N ASP A 139 25.68 20.97 -7.64
CA ASP A 139 24.38 20.78 -6.98
C ASP A 139 24.11 21.69 -5.76
N GLU A 140 25.16 22.19 -5.12
CA GLU A 140 25.10 23.14 -4.00
C GLU A 140 24.64 24.55 -4.40
N LYS A 141 24.53 24.87 -5.69
CA LYS A 141 24.42 26.26 -6.17
C LYS A 141 23.11 26.62 -6.87
N LEU A 142 22.03 25.84 -6.77
CA LEU A 142 20.73 26.27 -7.30
C LEU A 142 20.24 27.60 -6.70
N GLU A 143 20.39 27.78 -5.38
CA GLU A 143 20.09 29.05 -4.70
C GLU A 143 21.05 30.16 -5.14
N ASN A 144 22.32 29.85 -5.34
CA ASN A 144 23.31 30.81 -5.83
C ASN A 144 23.06 31.22 -7.29
N ILE A 145 22.57 30.31 -8.12
CA ILE A 145 22.15 30.57 -9.51
C ILE A 145 20.91 31.48 -9.50
N LEU A 146 19.89 31.13 -8.70
CA LEU A 146 18.70 31.97 -8.50
C LEU A 146 19.06 33.37 -7.98
N ASN A 147 19.99 33.47 -7.03
CA ASN A 147 20.44 34.75 -6.49
C ASN A 147 21.28 35.56 -7.49
N LYS A 148 22.12 34.91 -8.31
CA LYS A 148 22.84 35.57 -9.42
C LYS A 148 21.88 36.08 -10.50
N ILE A 149 20.84 35.32 -10.83
CA ILE A 149 19.74 35.75 -11.72
C ILE A 149 19.03 36.97 -11.15
N LYS A 150 18.65 36.93 -9.86
CA LYS A 150 18.02 38.07 -9.16
C LYS A 150 18.90 39.32 -9.17
N ASN A 151 20.21 39.17 -9.02
CA ASN A 151 21.14 40.29 -8.90
C ASN A 151 21.73 40.77 -10.23
N SER A 152 21.34 40.20 -11.38
CA SER A 152 21.84 40.57 -12.71
C SER A 152 23.38 40.55 -12.87
N LYS A 153 24.10 39.80 -12.03
CA LYS A 153 25.57 39.70 -12.06
C LYS A 153 26.04 38.55 -12.95
N PHE A 154 25.58 38.49 -14.19
CA PHE A 154 26.14 37.57 -15.16
C PHE A 154 27.25 38.30 -15.93
N GLU A 155 28.47 37.80 -15.83
CA GLU A 155 29.63 38.34 -16.55
C GLU A 155 29.42 38.11 -18.05
N GLU A 156 29.32 39.21 -18.80
CA GLU A 156 29.06 39.22 -20.25
C GLU A 156 30.25 38.67 -21.07
N GLU A 157 31.43 38.47 -20.47
CA GLU A 157 32.67 38.16 -21.18
C GLU A 157 32.63 36.86 -22.01
N PHE A 158 31.75 35.91 -21.68
CA PHE A 158 31.69 34.61 -22.37
C PHE A 158 30.29 34.10 -22.71
N GLY A 159 29.22 34.80 -22.31
CA GLY A 159 27.82 34.34 -22.45
C GLY A 159 26.95 35.18 -23.40
N ILE A 160 25.68 34.80 -23.57
CA ILE A 160 24.70 35.60 -24.31
C ILE A 160 24.12 36.69 -23.40
N LYS A 161 23.95 37.91 -23.93
CA LYS A 161 23.25 38.99 -23.24
C LYS A 161 21.82 38.58 -22.89
N ILE A 162 21.48 38.65 -21.60
CA ILE A 162 20.16 38.27 -21.08
C ILE A 162 19.16 39.41 -21.38
N LEU A 163 18.08 39.11 -22.11
CA LEU A 163 16.98 40.05 -22.31
C LEU A 163 16.09 40.13 -21.06
N ASP A 164 15.34 41.21 -20.88
CA ASP A 164 14.44 41.34 -19.72
C ASP A 164 13.33 40.28 -19.71
N LYS A 165 12.89 39.81 -20.89
CA LYS A 165 11.97 38.66 -21.00
C LYS A 165 12.60 37.35 -20.50
N ASP A 166 13.89 37.15 -20.76
CA ASP A 166 14.62 35.95 -20.33
C ASP A 166 14.79 35.93 -18.82
N LYS A 167 15.05 37.09 -18.19
CA LYS A 167 15.14 37.22 -16.72
C LYS A 167 13.87 36.72 -16.03
N LYS A 168 12.70 37.08 -16.56
CA LYS A 168 11.41 36.63 -16.01
C LYS A 168 11.28 35.10 -16.10
N ILE A 169 11.54 34.54 -17.27
CA ILE A 169 11.44 33.09 -17.52
C ILE A 169 12.43 32.31 -16.63
N LEU A 170 13.68 32.76 -16.56
CA LEU A 170 14.72 32.14 -15.73
C LEU A 170 14.35 32.14 -14.25
N LYS A 171 13.75 33.23 -13.76
CA LYS A 171 13.26 33.33 -12.39
C LYS A 171 12.13 32.34 -12.13
N GLU A 172 11.08 32.35 -12.95
CA GLU A 172 9.91 31.46 -12.77
C GLU A 172 10.30 29.98 -12.83
N LEU A 173 11.16 29.60 -13.79
CA LEU A 173 11.67 28.23 -13.91
C LEU A 173 12.54 27.85 -12.71
N GLY A 174 13.42 28.73 -12.26
CA GLY A 174 14.26 28.47 -11.11
C GLY A 174 13.46 28.34 -9.81
N ASP A 175 12.47 29.20 -9.59
CA ASP A 175 11.55 29.12 -8.45
C ASP A 175 10.77 27.79 -8.47
N PHE A 176 10.33 27.33 -9.65
CA PHE A 176 9.67 26.04 -9.81
C PHE A 176 10.59 24.83 -9.55
N VAL A 177 11.84 24.87 -10.02
CA VAL A 177 12.86 23.84 -9.72
C VAL A 177 13.13 23.79 -8.22
N TYR A 178 13.24 24.94 -7.58
CA TYR A 178 13.47 25.04 -6.13
C TYR A 178 12.28 24.50 -5.33
N LEU A 179 11.05 24.92 -5.66
CA LEU A 179 9.84 24.41 -5.02
C LEU A 179 9.72 22.89 -5.18
N SER A 180 9.99 22.37 -6.37
CA SER A 180 9.98 20.94 -6.65
C SER A 180 10.98 20.18 -5.78
N LYS A 181 12.19 20.73 -5.56
CA LYS A 181 13.20 20.16 -4.67
C LYS A 181 12.69 20.10 -3.22
N ASN A 182 12.09 21.19 -2.73
CA ASN A 182 11.61 21.27 -1.35
C ASN A 182 10.47 20.29 -1.10
N ILE A 183 9.45 20.27 -1.96
CA ILE A 183 8.34 19.30 -1.89
C ILE A 183 8.87 17.87 -1.94
N LYS A 184 9.84 17.58 -2.82
CA LYS A 184 10.48 16.27 -2.91
C LYS A 184 11.11 15.86 -1.57
N ASN A 185 11.85 16.77 -0.94
CA ASN A 185 12.51 16.51 0.35
C ASN A 185 11.49 16.34 1.49
N GLU A 186 10.47 17.18 1.55
CA GLU A 186 9.41 17.09 2.58
C GLU A 186 8.66 15.75 2.50
N ILE A 187 8.29 15.31 1.30
CA ILE A 187 7.62 14.01 1.13
C ILE A 187 8.58 12.85 1.45
N GLU A 188 9.87 12.98 1.10
CA GLU A 188 10.88 11.99 1.42
C GLU A 188 11.05 11.81 2.94
N GLU A 189 11.17 12.91 3.68
CA GLU A 189 11.26 12.90 5.14
C GLU A 189 10.00 12.32 5.78
N TYR A 190 8.83 12.83 5.39
CA TYR A 190 7.53 12.36 5.86
C TYR A 190 7.36 10.84 5.68
N THR A 191 7.64 10.32 4.47
CA THR A 191 7.47 8.88 4.19
C THR A 191 8.46 8.02 4.97
N LYS A 192 9.70 8.51 5.21
CA LYS A 192 10.72 7.83 6.01
C LYS A 192 10.38 7.78 7.50
N GLU A 193 9.77 8.83 8.04
CA GLU A 193 9.31 8.84 9.43
C GLU A 193 8.12 7.90 9.63
N GLU A 194 7.14 7.96 8.73
CA GLU A 194 5.92 7.15 8.86
C GLU A 194 6.19 5.64 8.69
N ILE A 195 7.09 5.24 7.77
CA ILE A 195 7.40 3.81 7.61
C ILE A 195 8.09 3.21 8.83
N LYS A 196 8.84 4.00 9.61
CA LYS A 196 9.39 3.55 10.90
C LYS A 196 8.31 3.24 11.93
N GLN A 197 7.20 3.97 11.87
CA GLN A 197 6.07 3.73 12.77
C GLN A 197 5.23 2.54 12.32
N ILE A 198 5.00 2.40 11.02
CA ILE A 198 4.17 1.31 10.46
C ILE A 198 4.90 -0.03 10.43
N ALA A 199 6.18 -0.03 10.06
CA ALA A 199 6.97 -1.23 9.86
C ALA A 199 8.40 -1.03 10.42
N PRO A 200 8.55 -0.90 11.77
CA PRO A 200 9.83 -0.62 12.42
C PRO A 200 10.87 -1.71 12.15
N ASN A 201 10.50 -2.99 12.19
CA ASN A 201 11.43 -4.09 11.96
C ASN A 201 11.89 -4.11 10.50
N LEU A 202 10.95 -3.98 9.55
CA LEU A 202 11.27 -3.88 8.12
C LEU A 202 12.22 -2.71 7.85
N SER A 203 11.89 -1.52 8.36
CA SER A 203 12.68 -0.30 8.13
C SER A 203 14.10 -0.45 8.64
N TYR A 204 14.28 -1.09 9.80
CA TYR A 204 15.59 -1.31 10.39
C TYR A 204 16.45 -2.31 9.60
N ILE A 205 15.83 -3.38 9.06
CA ILE A 205 16.54 -4.45 8.35
C ILE A 205 16.80 -4.10 6.88
N ALA A 206 15.82 -3.55 6.19
CA ALA A 206 15.94 -3.23 4.77
C ALA A 206 16.51 -1.82 4.53
N GLY A 207 16.39 -0.91 5.49
CA GLY A 207 16.48 0.52 5.28
C GLY A 207 15.16 1.11 4.79
N GLU A 208 14.88 2.35 5.18
CA GLU A 208 13.60 3.05 4.95
C GLU A 208 13.24 3.12 3.46
N ASP A 209 14.20 3.43 2.60
CA ASP A 209 13.97 3.54 1.15
C ASP A 209 13.55 2.20 0.53
N ILE A 210 14.17 1.09 0.96
CA ILE A 210 13.84 -0.24 0.47
C ILE A 210 12.51 -0.70 1.08
N ALA A 211 12.26 -0.40 2.34
CA ALA A 211 10.98 -0.67 2.99
C ALA A 211 9.82 -0.01 2.23
N LEU A 212 9.95 1.28 1.90
CA LEU A 212 8.96 2.02 1.11
C LEU A 212 8.79 1.44 -0.31
N MET A 213 9.89 1.09 -1.00
CA MET A 213 9.82 0.43 -2.31
C MET A 213 9.04 -0.89 -2.25
N LEU A 214 9.36 -1.74 -1.27
CA LEU A 214 8.72 -3.04 -1.10
C LEU A 214 7.23 -2.88 -0.76
N LEU A 215 6.90 -1.93 0.11
CA LEU A 215 5.54 -1.65 0.52
C LEU A 215 4.69 -1.12 -0.65
N SER A 216 5.23 -0.18 -1.43
CA SER A 216 4.57 0.34 -2.64
C SER A 216 4.32 -0.77 -3.66
N TYR A 217 5.32 -1.62 -3.94
CA TYR A 217 5.16 -2.75 -4.87
C TYR A 217 4.13 -3.79 -4.39
N ALA A 218 4.08 -4.09 -3.08
CA ALA A 218 3.12 -5.05 -2.53
C ALA A 218 1.70 -4.45 -2.37
N GLY A 219 1.60 -3.13 -2.31
CA GLY A 219 0.36 -2.37 -2.18
C GLY A 219 -0.28 -2.37 -0.78
N SER A 220 0.25 -3.14 0.17
CA SER A 220 -0.11 -3.09 1.61
C SER A 220 0.90 -3.92 2.42
N LEU A 221 1.03 -3.62 3.71
CA LEU A 221 1.86 -4.39 4.63
C LEU A 221 1.35 -5.83 4.75
N LYS A 222 0.02 -6.01 4.75
CA LYS A 222 -0.64 -7.33 4.74
C LYS A 222 -0.23 -8.18 3.54
N ASN A 223 -0.21 -7.60 2.35
CA ASN A 223 0.20 -8.33 1.15
C ASN A 223 1.69 -8.68 1.20
N LEU A 224 2.53 -7.75 1.66
CA LEU A 224 3.96 -8.00 1.83
C LEU A 224 4.22 -9.11 2.85
N ALA A 225 3.49 -9.15 3.97
CA ALA A 225 3.60 -10.18 5.00
C ALA A 225 3.25 -11.59 4.50
N LYS A 226 2.38 -11.68 3.50
CA LYS A 226 2.00 -12.95 2.84
C LYS A 226 3.05 -13.43 1.84
N MET A 227 3.94 -12.56 1.37
CA MET A 227 4.96 -12.94 0.39
C MET A 227 5.99 -13.88 1.02
N SER A 228 6.49 -14.81 0.21
CA SER A 228 7.61 -15.67 0.58
C SER A 228 8.94 -14.92 0.45
N ALA A 229 9.99 -15.40 1.11
CA ALA A 229 11.33 -14.84 0.97
C ALA A 229 11.84 -14.86 -0.49
N SER A 230 11.55 -15.93 -1.25
CA SER A 230 11.95 -16.00 -2.67
C SER A 230 11.19 -15.00 -3.54
N THR A 231 9.92 -14.70 -3.21
CA THR A 231 9.15 -13.63 -3.87
C THR A 231 9.76 -12.26 -3.56
N ILE A 232 10.02 -11.97 -2.28
CA ILE A 232 10.63 -10.69 -1.83
C ILE A 232 12.02 -10.51 -2.47
N GLN A 233 12.81 -11.57 -2.56
CA GLN A 233 14.13 -11.56 -3.20
C GLN A 233 14.07 -11.03 -4.63
N LEU A 234 13.02 -11.38 -5.38
CA LEU A 234 12.87 -11.10 -6.81
C LEU A 234 11.89 -9.96 -7.12
N LEU A 235 11.28 -9.35 -6.11
CA LEU A 235 10.31 -8.26 -6.28
C LEU A 235 10.92 -7.12 -7.10
N GLY A 236 10.26 -6.64 -8.15
CA GLY A 236 10.76 -5.64 -9.11
C GLY A 236 11.69 -6.18 -10.22
N SER A 237 11.96 -7.49 -10.25
CA SER A 237 12.72 -8.15 -11.33
C SER A 237 11.83 -8.99 -12.26
N GLU A 238 10.52 -8.77 -12.24
CA GLU A 238 9.51 -9.60 -12.91
C GLU A 238 9.80 -9.72 -14.40
N LYS A 239 10.19 -8.63 -15.08
CA LYS A 239 10.56 -8.68 -16.50
C LYS A 239 11.71 -9.65 -16.77
N ALA A 240 12.74 -9.63 -15.94
CA ALA A 240 13.88 -10.55 -16.08
C ALA A 240 13.49 -11.99 -15.73
N LEU A 241 12.69 -12.16 -14.67
CA LEU A 241 12.15 -13.45 -14.25
C LEU A 241 11.28 -14.07 -15.35
N PHE A 242 10.35 -13.32 -15.94
CA PHE A 242 9.47 -13.80 -17.01
C PHE A 242 10.27 -14.15 -18.28
N ARG A 243 11.32 -13.40 -18.62
CA ARG A 243 12.23 -13.80 -19.71
C ARG A 243 12.94 -15.12 -19.42
N HIS A 244 13.41 -15.32 -18.19
CA HIS A 244 13.98 -16.60 -17.78
C HIS A 244 12.95 -17.73 -17.85
N LEU A 245 11.74 -17.52 -17.34
CA LEU A 245 10.68 -18.54 -17.36
C LEU A 245 10.28 -18.95 -18.77
N LYS A 246 10.30 -18.01 -19.74
CA LYS A 246 10.05 -18.29 -21.15
C LYS A 246 11.20 -19.04 -21.83
N ASN A 247 12.45 -18.70 -21.50
CA ASN A 247 13.66 -19.21 -22.15
C ASN A 247 14.64 -19.79 -21.13
N ARG A 248 14.22 -20.81 -20.36
CA ARG A 248 14.97 -21.31 -19.19
C ARG A 248 16.37 -21.81 -19.53
N GLU A 249 16.56 -22.37 -20.72
CA GLU A 249 17.84 -22.91 -21.18
C GLU A 249 18.86 -21.83 -21.53
N ARG A 250 18.41 -20.66 -21.99
CA ARG A 250 19.28 -19.61 -22.55
C ARG A 250 19.48 -18.43 -21.61
N VAL A 251 18.48 -18.12 -20.79
CA VAL A 251 18.47 -16.94 -19.93
C VAL A 251 18.65 -17.40 -18.50
N LYS A 252 19.62 -16.86 -17.76
CA LYS A 252 19.79 -17.16 -16.33
C LYS A 252 18.73 -16.45 -15.47
N PRO A 253 18.29 -17.04 -14.35
CA PRO A 253 17.34 -16.39 -13.45
C PRO A 253 17.95 -15.13 -12.81
N PRO A 254 17.14 -14.09 -12.54
CA PRO A 254 17.60 -12.94 -11.75
C PRO A 254 17.96 -13.38 -10.33
N LYS A 255 19.02 -12.78 -9.76
CA LYS A 255 19.50 -13.09 -8.40
C LYS A 255 18.85 -12.23 -7.32
N HIS A 256 18.33 -11.07 -7.70
CA HIS A 256 17.76 -10.06 -6.80
C HIS A 256 16.92 -9.06 -7.60
N GLY A 257 15.92 -8.48 -6.96
CA GLY A 257 15.13 -7.36 -7.46
C GLY A 257 15.44 -6.06 -6.73
N LEU A 258 14.42 -5.39 -6.18
CA LEU A 258 14.51 -4.09 -5.51
C LEU A 258 15.52 -4.08 -4.36
N ILE A 259 15.63 -5.20 -3.63
CA ILE A 259 16.55 -5.34 -2.50
C ILE A 259 18.02 -5.22 -2.90
N TYR A 260 18.36 -5.33 -4.20
CA TYR A 260 19.72 -5.09 -4.70
C TYR A 260 20.28 -3.74 -4.26
N ASN A 261 19.42 -2.75 -4.00
CA ASN A 261 19.84 -1.44 -3.55
C ASN A 261 20.42 -1.40 -2.13
N SER A 262 20.28 -2.49 -1.36
CA SER A 262 20.83 -2.60 -0.02
C SER A 262 22.36 -2.50 -0.03
N PRO A 263 22.97 -1.75 0.92
CA PRO A 263 24.42 -1.71 1.09
C PRO A 263 25.02 -3.11 1.29
N TYR A 264 24.31 -4.00 1.98
CA TYR A 264 24.71 -5.40 2.19
C TYR A 264 24.92 -6.15 0.87
N ILE A 265 24.25 -5.77 -0.22
CA ILE A 265 24.36 -6.44 -1.53
C ILE A 265 25.25 -5.65 -2.48
N LYS A 266 25.07 -4.33 -2.59
CA LYS A 266 25.84 -3.49 -3.51
C LYS A 266 27.34 -3.56 -3.24
N ASN A 267 27.70 -3.51 -1.96
CA ASN A 267 29.10 -3.43 -1.54
C ASN A 267 29.81 -4.79 -1.52
N SER A 268 29.06 -5.89 -1.66
CA SER A 268 29.64 -7.23 -1.66
C SER A 268 30.14 -7.67 -3.04
N PRO A 269 31.14 -8.58 -3.10
CA PRO A 269 31.62 -9.15 -4.36
C PRO A 269 30.52 -9.89 -5.13
N LYS A 270 30.60 -9.86 -6.47
CA LYS A 270 29.53 -10.32 -7.38
C LYS A 270 29.10 -11.78 -7.14
N GLU A 271 30.02 -12.63 -6.70
CA GLU A 271 29.76 -14.05 -6.40
C GLU A 271 28.86 -14.24 -5.18
N TYR A 272 28.98 -13.38 -4.17
CA TYR A 272 28.23 -13.46 -2.91
C TYR A 272 26.86 -12.77 -2.98
N ARG A 273 26.67 -11.80 -3.89
CA ARG A 273 25.44 -11.00 -3.98
C ARG A 273 24.15 -11.83 -4.01
N GLY A 274 24.15 -12.96 -4.71
CA GLY A 274 22.98 -13.84 -4.77
C GLY A 274 22.69 -14.57 -3.45
N LYS A 275 23.74 -15.00 -2.74
CA LYS A 275 23.61 -15.65 -1.42
C LYS A 275 23.13 -14.63 -0.38
N ILE A 276 23.75 -13.45 -0.35
CA ILE A 276 23.37 -12.36 0.55
C ILE A 276 21.96 -11.85 0.27
N ALA A 277 21.55 -11.74 -1.00
CA ALA A 277 20.18 -11.38 -1.36
C ALA A 277 19.13 -12.36 -0.78
N ARG A 278 19.44 -13.66 -0.77
CA ARG A 278 18.55 -14.68 -0.19
C ARG A 278 18.46 -14.56 1.33
N ILE A 279 19.59 -14.31 2.00
CA ILE A 279 19.64 -14.09 3.45
C ILE A 279 18.83 -12.85 3.81
N LEU A 280 19.11 -11.72 3.15
CA LEU A 280 18.41 -10.46 3.38
C LEU A 280 16.90 -10.60 3.14
N ALA A 281 16.49 -11.25 2.04
CA ALA A 281 15.08 -11.46 1.75
C ALA A 281 14.38 -12.33 2.81
N SER A 282 15.08 -13.32 3.38
CA SER A 282 14.56 -14.13 4.49
C SER A 282 14.34 -13.30 5.76
N LYS A 283 15.31 -12.43 6.10
CA LYS A 283 15.17 -11.54 7.28
C LYS A 283 14.12 -10.46 7.06
N ILE A 284 14.00 -9.90 5.86
CA ILE A 284 12.92 -8.99 5.48
C ILE A 284 11.56 -9.69 5.61
N ALA A 285 11.42 -10.92 5.09
CA ALA A 285 10.17 -11.66 5.18
C ALA A 285 9.74 -11.90 6.64
N LEU A 286 10.70 -12.19 7.52
CA LEU A 286 10.46 -12.35 8.95
C LEU A 286 10.08 -11.01 9.62
N ALA A 287 10.84 -9.95 9.34
CA ALA A 287 10.60 -8.61 9.87
C ALA A 287 9.18 -8.10 9.54
N VAL A 288 8.76 -8.22 8.27
CA VAL A 288 7.42 -7.81 7.83
C VAL A 288 6.32 -8.61 8.53
N LYS A 289 6.52 -9.92 8.71
CA LYS A 289 5.54 -10.76 9.41
C LYS A 289 5.43 -10.37 10.88
N ILE A 290 6.54 -10.02 11.52
CA ILE A 290 6.52 -9.53 12.90
C ILE A 290 5.78 -8.19 12.96
N ASP A 291 6.12 -7.24 12.10
CA ASP A 291 5.45 -5.92 12.01
C ASP A 291 3.94 -6.06 11.83
N PHE A 292 3.50 -6.97 10.94
CA PHE A 292 2.07 -7.14 10.64
C PHE A 292 1.29 -7.95 11.69
N TYR A 293 1.84 -9.08 12.15
CA TYR A 293 1.08 -10.03 12.99
C TYR A 293 1.32 -9.88 14.49
N SER A 294 2.54 -9.55 14.91
CA SER A 294 2.92 -9.55 16.33
C SER A 294 3.18 -8.16 16.89
N GLN A 295 3.57 -7.19 16.06
CA GLN A 295 3.93 -5.82 16.44
C GLN A 295 4.98 -5.75 17.56
N ARG A 296 5.83 -6.79 17.67
CA ARG A 296 6.93 -6.84 18.63
C ARG A 296 8.16 -6.18 18.04
N ASP A 297 8.98 -5.57 18.88
CA ASP A 297 10.27 -5.04 18.48
C ASP A 297 11.34 -6.14 18.52
N GLU A 298 11.84 -6.52 17.35
CA GLU A 298 12.87 -7.56 17.16
C GLU A 298 14.04 -7.01 16.33
N ARG A 299 14.17 -5.68 16.21
CA ARG A 299 15.12 -4.97 15.34
C ARG A 299 16.56 -5.42 15.56
N GLU A 300 17.04 -5.33 16.80
CA GLU A 300 18.42 -5.69 17.16
C GLU A 300 18.71 -7.17 16.94
N ARG A 301 17.76 -8.04 17.31
CA ARG A 301 17.91 -9.49 17.15
C ARG A 301 18.04 -9.86 15.67
N LEU A 302 17.12 -9.37 14.83
CA LEU A 302 17.10 -9.67 13.40
C LEU A 302 18.34 -9.13 12.69
N LYS A 303 18.84 -7.95 13.09
CA LYS A 303 20.05 -7.35 12.51
C LYS A 303 21.29 -8.15 12.88
N LYS A 304 21.44 -8.53 14.15
CA LYS A 304 22.55 -9.38 14.59
C LYS A 304 22.57 -10.70 13.84
N GLU A 305 21.43 -11.39 13.74
CA GLU A 305 21.33 -12.64 12.98
C GLU A 305 21.68 -12.43 11.49
N LEU A 306 21.22 -11.34 10.87
CA LEU A 306 21.54 -10.98 9.48
C LEU A 306 23.06 -10.83 9.28
N GLU A 307 23.72 -10.04 10.12
CA GLU A 307 25.14 -9.74 10.01
C GLU A 307 26.02 -10.98 10.29
N GLU A 308 25.61 -11.83 11.23
CA GLU A 308 26.24 -13.13 11.49
C GLU A 308 26.14 -14.08 10.27
N GLU A 309 24.96 -14.19 9.66
CA GLU A 309 24.74 -15.03 8.47
C GLU A 309 25.54 -14.53 7.26
N ILE A 310 25.57 -13.20 7.03
CA ILE A 310 26.37 -12.60 5.95
C ILE A 310 27.87 -12.85 6.20
N SER A 311 28.34 -12.65 7.43
CA SER A 311 29.75 -12.87 7.78
C SER A 311 30.18 -14.32 7.55
N LYS A 312 29.32 -15.30 7.89
CA LYS A 312 29.59 -16.72 7.62
C LYS A 312 29.72 -17.00 6.12
N VAL A 313 28.88 -16.38 5.29
CA VAL A 313 28.96 -16.53 3.83
C VAL A 313 30.23 -15.93 3.26
N MET A 314 30.72 -14.81 3.82
CA MET A 314 31.95 -14.15 3.37
C MET A 314 33.23 -14.82 3.89
N LYS A 315 33.16 -15.62 4.95
CA LYS A 315 34.31 -16.33 5.55
C LYS A 315 34.52 -17.76 5.04
N ASN A 316 33.54 -18.36 4.37
CA ASN A 316 33.62 -19.75 3.89
C ASN A 316 34.32 -19.86 2.52
N GLU A 317 35.56 -19.37 2.45
CA GLU A 317 36.61 -19.65 1.46
C GLU A 317 37.91 -19.97 2.21
#